data_AF-A0A3B3ZMX4-F1
#
_entry.id   AF-A0A3B3ZMX4-F1
#
_cell.length_a   1.000
_cell.length_b   1.000
_cell.length_c   1.000
_cell.angle_alpha   90.00
_cell.angle_beta   90.00
_cell.angle_gamma   90.00
#
_symmetry.space_group_name_H-M   'P 1'
#
loop_
_entity.id
_entity.type
_entity.pdbx_description
1 polymer ?
#
loop_
_entity_poly.entity_id
_entity_poly.type
_entity_poly.pdbx_seq_one_letter_code
_entity_poly.pdbx_strand_id
1 'polypeptide(L)'
;LLPEGVCIDMNHGTTTLAFKFRHGVIVAVDSRASAGQYLASNDVNKVIEINPYLLGTMSGSAADCQYWERLLAKECRLYRLRNNHRISVSAASKLLCNMMLGYRGMGLSVGSMICGWDKQVLYRDTPFRFSAKLILCLLHFGVIKLCQN
;
A
#
# COMPACT_ATOMS: atom_id res chain seq x y z
N LEU A 1 25.84 31.76 -8.75
CA LEU A 1 26.66 30.77 -9.47
C LEU A 1 26.63 29.49 -8.64
N LEU A 2 25.65 28.62 -8.87
CA LEU A 2 25.67 27.28 -8.28
C LEU A 2 26.85 26.54 -8.94
N PRO A 3 27.70 25.85 -8.17
CA PRO A 3 28.85 25.17 -8.75
C PRO A 3 28.37 24.11 -9.74
N GLU A 4 28.90 24.15 -10.96
CA GLU A 4 28.68 23.10 -11.94
C GLU A 4 29.24 21.78 -11.41
N GLY A 5 28.46 20.71 -11.51
CA GLY A 5 29.00 19.35 -11.43
C GLY A 5 28.78 18.57 -10.13
N VAL A 6 27.77 18.89 -9.31
CA VAL A 6 27.29 17.90 -8.32
C VAL A 6 26.49 16.84 -9.09
N CYS A 7 27.16 15.77 -9.52
CA CYS A 7 26.51 14.56 -10.02
C CYS A 7 25.87 13.82 -8.84
N ILE A 8 24.60 14.11 -8.56
CA ILE A 8 23.81 13.32 -7.63
C ILE A 8 23.49 12.01 -8.35
N ASP A 9 24.19 10.93 -8.00
CA ASP A 9 23.84 9.59 -8.45
C ASP A 9 22.51 9.20 -7.78
N MET A 10 21.41 9.52 -8.46
CA MET A 10 20.08 9.30 -7.93
C MET A 10 19.76 7.81 -8.02
N ASN A 11 19.72 7.14 -6.88
CA ASN A 11 19.20 5.77 -6.82
C ASN A 11 17.75 5.76 -7.37
N HIS A 12 17.57 5.07 -8.50
CA HIS A 12 16.30 5.03 -9.21
C HIS A 12 15.46 3.87 -8.69
N GLY A 13 14.39 4.21 -7.97
CA GLY A 13 13.42 3.24 -7.45
C GLY A 13 12.02 3.82 -7.35
N THR A 14 11.05 2.96 -7.10
CA THR A 14 9.67 3.36 -6.82
C THR A 14 9.59 4.07 -5.47
N THR A 15 9.02 5.28 -5.46
CA THR A 15 8.84 6.08 -4.26
C THR A 15 7.35 6.29 -4.00
N THR A 16 6.85 5.65 -2.94
CA THR A 16 5.50 5.84 -2.45
C THR A 16 5.54 6.35 -1.01
N LEU A 17 4.69 7.32 -0.69
CA LEU A 17 4.57 7.86 0.65
C LEU A 17 3.10 8.13 0.97
N ALA A 18 2.74 7.92 2.23
CA ALA A 18 1.42 8.24 2.73
C ALA A 18 1.55 8.89 4.11
N PHE A 19 0.84 10.00 4.31
CA PHE A 19 0.83 10.68 5.61
C PHE A 19 -0.60 10.96 6.06
N LYS A 20 -0.81 10.75 7.36
CA LYS A 20 -2.06 11.04 8.04
C LYS A 20 -2.00 12.46 8.60
N PHE A 21 -3.08 13.21 8.43
CA PHE A 21 -3.25 14.54 9.00
C PHE A 21 -4.67 14.68 9.58
N ARG A 22 -4.97 15.80 10.24
CA ARG A 22 -6.23 16.01 10.98
C ARG A 22 -7.48 15.81 10.12
N HIS A 23 -7.43 16.13 8.83
CA HIS A 23 -8.57 16.07 7.92
C HIS A 23 -8.53 14.88 6.95
N GLY A 24 -7.55 13.99 7.05
CA GLY A 24 -7.44 12.92 6.06
C GLY A 24 -6.16 12.10 6.06
N VAL A 25 -5.99 11.38 4.95
CA VAL A 25 -4.73 10.79 4.51
C VAL A 25 -4.42 11.34 3.13
N ILE A 26 -3.17 11.72 2.90
CA ILE A 26 -2.66 12.00 1.56
C ILE A 26 -1.73 10.87 1.18
N VAL A 27 -1.87 10.40 -0.05
CA VAL A 27 -1.02 9.39 -0.67
C VAL A 27 -0.35 10.05 -1.86
N ALA A 28 0.98 9.97 -1.93
CA ALA A 28 1.75 10.44 -3.06
C ALA A 28 2.63 9.30 -3.58
N VAL A 29 2.66 9.15 -4.90
CA VAL A 29 3.42 8.11 -5.59
C VAL A 29 4.12 8.73 -6.79
N ASP A 30 5.27 8.17 -7.16
CA ASP A 30 5.87 8.45 -8.45
C ASP A 30 5.19 7.63 -9.57
N SER A 31 5.26 8.10 -10.81
CA SER A 31 4.65 7.45 -11.98
C SER A 31 5.65 6.64 -12.82
N ARG A 32 6.92 6.64 -12.43
CA ARG A 32 8.03 6.03 -13.18
C ARG A 32 8.07 4.51 -12.97
N ALA A 33 8.12 3.73 -14.03
CA ALA A 33 8.38 2.29 -13.98
C ALA A 33 9.62 1.94 -14.82
N SER A 34 10.55 1.22 -14.23
CA SER A 34 11.79 0.77 -14.88
C SER A 34 11.88 -0.75 -14.93
N ALA A 35 12.51 -1.27 -15.99
CA ALA A 35 12.89 -2.67 -16.15
C ALA A 35 14.43 -2.73 -16.15
N GLY A 36 15.02 -2.87 -14.96
CA GLY A 36 16.46 -2.72 -14.76
C GLY A 36 16.91 -1.27 -14.99
N GLN A 37 17.89 -1.09 -15.88
CA GLN A 37 18.39 0.24 -16.28
C GLN A 37 17.48 0.95 -17.29
N TYR A 38 16.55 0.22 -17.92
CA TYR A 38 15.65 0.78 -18.92
C TYR A 38 14.40 1.38 -18.28
N LEU A 39 14.02 2.57 -18.72
CA LEU A 39 12.77 3.21 -18.31
C LEU A 39 11.61 2.66 -19.17
N ALA A 40 10.76 1.83 -18.58
CA ALA A 40 9.67 1.18 -19.29
C ALA A 40 8.50 2.16 -19.54
N SER A 41 8.11 2.95 -18.54
CA SER A 41 7.04 3.94 -18.67
C SER A 41 7.19 5.06 -17.63
N ASN A 42 6.70 6.24 -17.95
CA ASN A 42 6.63 7.40 -17.05
C ASN A 42 5.21 7.70 -16.56
N ASP A 43 4.23 6.93 -17.02
CA ASP A 43 2.81 7.17 -16.76
C ASP A 43 2.15 5.91 -16.19
N VAL A 44 2.72 5.40 -15.09
CA VAL A 44 2.16 4.27 -14.36
C VAL A 44 1.44 4.77 -13.13
N ASN A 45 0.14 4.47 -13.04
CA ASN A 45 -0.58 4.69 -11.80
C ASN A 45 -0.21 3.63 -10.76
N LYS A 46 0.50 4.05 -9.71
CA LYS A 46 0.88 3.20 -8.58
C LYS A 46 -0.09 3.29 -7.41
N VAL A 47 -1.17 4.05 -7.55
CA VAL A 47 -2.30 4.00 -6.61
C VAL A 47 -3.31 3.02 -7.16
N ILE A 48 -3.70 2.06 -6.32
CA ILE A 48 -4.68 1.04 -6.67
C ILE A 48 -5.92 1.28 -5.80
N GLU A 49 -7.06 1.42 -6.46
CA GLU A 49 -8.34 1.59 -5.79
C GLU A 49 -8.89 0.22 -5.37
N ILE A 50 -8.82 -0.08 -4.08
CA ILE A 50 -9.31 -1.35 -3.53
C ILE A 50 -10.82 -1.28 -3.33
N ASN A 51 -11.30 -0.16 -2.80
CA ASN A 51 -12.70 0.16 -2.62
C ASN A 51 -12.88 1.68 -2.60
N PRO A 52 -14.11 2.22 -2.72
CA PRO A 52 -14.36 3.67 -2.64
C PRO A 52 -13.90 4.37 -1.34
N TYR A 53 -13.41 3.63 -0.34
CA TYR A 53 -12.91 4.12 0.95
C TYR A 53 -11.54 3.55 1.35
N LEU A 54 -10.94 2.70 0.49
CA LEU A 54 -9.65 2.05 0.71
C LEU A 54 -8.77 2.21 -0.54
N LEU A 55 -7.57 2.73 -0.34
CA LEU A 55 -6.53 2.90 -1.34
C LEU A 55 -5.33 2.03 -0.97
N GLY A 56 -4.73 1.42 -1.98
CA GLY A 56 -3.46 0.71 -1.90
C GLY A 56 -2.39 1.43 -2.71
N THR A 57 -1.12 1.12 -2.43
CA THR A 57 0.01 1.64 -3.21
C THR A 57 0.86 0.50 -3.73
N MET A 58 1.41 0.64 -4.91
CA MET A 58 2.24 -0.38 -5.53
C MET A 58 3.74 -0.07 -5.34
N SER A 59 4.46 -0.96 -4.67
CA SER A 59 5.93 -0.97 -4.58
C SER A 59 6.45 -2.41 -4.64
N GLY A 60 7.55 -2.66 -5.35
CA GLY A 60 8.02 -4.01 -5.66
C GLY A 60 7.50 -4.53 -7.00
N SER A 61 7.12 -5.80 -7.06
CA SER A 61 6.59 -6.43 -8.27
C SER A 61 5.20 -5.88 -8.60
N ALA A 62 5.09 -5.23 -9.76
CA ALA A 62 3.83 -4.58 -10.17
C ALA A 62 2.69 -5.60 -10.33
N ALA A 63 2.98 -6.77 -10.89
CA ALA A 63 2.01 -7.84 -11.08
C ALA A 63 1.49 -8.39 -9.74
N ASP A 64 2.40 -8.64 -8.79
CA ASP A 64 2.03 -9.18 -7.48
C ASP A 64 1.16 -8.19 -6.71
N CYS A 65 1.56 -6.92 -6.65
CA CYS A 65 0.79 -5.89 -5.94
C CYS A 65 -0.63 -5.76 -6.50
N GLN A 66 -0.76 -5.65 -7.83
CA GLN A 66 -2.06 -5.56 -8.48
C GLN A 66 -2.94 -6.78 -8.23
N TYR A 67 -2.35 -7.98 -8.27
CA TYR A 67 -3.07 -9.22 -8.01
C TYR A 67 -3.59 -9.30 -6.57
N TRP A 68 -2.69 -9.10 -5.59
CA TRP A 68 -3.02 -9.24 -4.18
C TRP A 68 -4.00 -8.16 -3.70
N GLU A 69 -3.90 -6.94 -4.20
CA GLU A 69 -4.83 -5.86 -3.86
C GLU A 69 -6.21 -6.06 -4.48
N ARG A 70 -6.29 -6.58 -5.71
CA ARG A 70 -7.57 -6.99 -6.32
C ARG A 70 -8.22 -8.14 -5.55
N LEU A 71 -7.43 -9.11 -5.10
CA LEU A 71 -7.92 -10.19 -4.25
C LEU A 71 -8.44 -9.64 -2.92
N LEU A 72 -7.71 -8.71 -2.30
CA LEU A 72 -8.17 -8.02 -1.09
C LEU A 72 -9.48 -7.28 -1.32
N ALA A 73 -9.64 -6.59 -2.45
CA ALA A 73 -10.89 -5.91 -2.80
C ALA A 73 -12.09 -6.88 -2.81
N LYS A 74 -11.92 -8.06 -3.42
CA LYS A 74 -12.92 -9.13 -3.44
C LYS A 74 -13.26 -9.60 -2.02
N GLU A 75 -12.26 -9.89 -1.19
CA GLU A 75 -12.49 -10.35 0.17
C GLU A 75 -13.16 -9.28 1.05
N CYS A 76 -12.76 -8.01 0.90
CA CYS A 76 -13.42 -6.88 1.55
C CYS A 76 -14.89 -6.76 1.14
N ARG A 77 -15.21 -7.03 -0.13
CA ARG A 77 -16.58 -7.03 -0.64
C ARG A 77 -17.39 -8.19 -0.07
N LEU A 78 -16.81 -9.39 -0.01
CA LEU A 78 -17.45 -10.57 0.58
C LEU A 78 -17.72 -10.36 2.08
N TYR A 79 -16.76 -9.81 2.82
CA TYR A 79 -16.92 -9.45 4.23
C TYR A 79 -18.10 -8.51 4.42
N ARG A 80 -18.20 -7.48 3.58
CA ARG A 80 -19.32 -6.52 3.63
C ARG A 80 -20.67 -7.19 3.41
N LEU A 81 -20.76 -8.14 2.48
CA LEU A 81 -22.00 -8.87 2.20
C LEU A 81 -22.40 -9.81 3.33
N ARG A 82 -21.43 -10.46 4.00
CA ARG A 82 -21.69 -11.39 5.11
C ARG A 82 -22.10 -10.68 6.40
N ASN A 83 -21.42 -9.58 6.73
CA ASN A 83 -21.57 -8.92 8.02
C ASN A 83 -22.43 -7.66 7.95
N ASN A 84 -22.91 -7.28 6.76
CA ASN A 84 -23.60 -6.01 6.48
C ASN A 84 -22.85 -4.76 6.98
N HIS A 85 -21.54 -4.88 7.18
CA HIS A 85 -20.68 -3.85 7.74
C HIS A 85 -19.38 -3.72 6.93
N ARG A 86 -18.84 -2.52 6.80
CA ARG A 86 -17.58 -2.30 6.08
C ARG A 86 -16.42 -2.86 6.89
N ILE A 87 -15.38 -3.33 6.20
CA ILE A 87 -14.17 -3.80 6.88
C ILE A 87 -13.37 -2.59 7.36
N SER A 88 -12.76 -2.69 8.55
CA SER A 88 -11.85 -1.67 9.04
C SER A 88 -10.52 -1.70 8.28
N VAL A 89 -9.82 -0.56 8.21
CA VAL A 89 -8.48 -0.49 7.58
C VAL A 89 -7.51 -1.46 8.25
N SER A 90 -7.61 -1.62 9.57
CA SER A 90 -6.76 -2.53 10.34
C SER A 90 -7.07 -4.01 10.04
N ALA A 91 -8.34 -4.37 9.86
CA ALA A 91 -8.74 -5.73 9.48
C ALA A 91 -8.35 -6.04 8.04
N ALA A 92 -8.56 -5.11 7.10
CA ALA A 92 -8.14 -5.28 5.71
C ALA A 92 -6.61 -5.48 5.60
N SER A 93 -5.85 -4.68 6.35
CA SER A 93 -4.39 -4.81 6.39
C SER A 93 -3.94 -6.17 6.93
N LYS A 94 -4.55 -6.64 8.02
CA LYS A 94 -4.26 -7.97 8.59
C LYS A 94 -4.66 -9.10 7.65
N LEU A 95 -5.80 -8.97 6.97
CA LEU A 95 -6.27 -9.95 6.01
C LEU A 95 -5.27 -10.11 4.86
N LEU A 96 -4.79 -9.00 4.30
CA LEU A 96 -3.76 -9.02 3.27
C LEU A 96 -2.48 -9.71 3.74
N CYS A 97 -1.98 -9.36 4.93
CA CYS A 97 -0.80 -10.02 5.50
C CYS A 97 -1.01 -11.52 5.71
N ASN A 98 -2.19 -11.93 6.19
CA ASN A 98 -2.51 -13.34 6.40
C ASN A 98 -2.59 -14.13 5.08
N MET A 99 -3.17 -13.54 4.03
CA MET A 99 -3.17 -14.16 2.70
C MET A 99 -1.75 -14.35 2.17
N MET A 100 -0.90 -13.34 2.34
CA MET A 100 0.49 -13.38 1.87
C MET A 100 1.41 -14.26 2.72
N LEU A 101 1.11 -14.43 4.00
CA LEU A 101 1.87 -15.28 4.93
C LEU A 101 1.98 -16.73 4.43
N GLY A 102 0.91 -17.26 3.81
CA GLY A 102 0.90 -18.59 3.21
C GLY A 102 1.86 -18.75 2.03
N TYR A 103 2.32 -17.64 1.43
CA TYR A 103 3.21 -17.61 0.28
C TYR A 103 4.64 -17.21 0.63
N ARG A 104 4.98 -17.25 1.93
CA ARG A 104 6.33 -16.94 2.41
C ARG A 104 7.37 -17.89 1.81
N GLY A 105 8.44 -17.33 1.25
CA GLY A 105 9.52 -18.09 0.62
C GLY A 105 9.30 -18.46 -0.86
N MET A 106 8.16 -18.09 -1.46
CA MET A 106 7.87 -18.34 -2.88
C MET A 106 8.27 -17.17 -3.82
N GLY A 107 9.18 -16.30 -3.38
CA GLY A 107 9.74 -15.23 -4.23
C GLY A 107 8.84 -14.02 -4.47
N LEU A 108 7.73 -13.87 -3.75
CA LEU A 108 6.85 -12.69 -3.86
C LEU A 108 7.55 -11.41 -3.36
N SER A 109 7.33 -10.31 -4.09
CA SER A 109 7.86 -8.99 -3.74
C SER A 109 6.75 -7.94 -3.77
N VAL A 110 6.20 -7.61 -2.60
CA VAL A 110 5.07 -6.67 -2.49
C VAL A 110 5.30 -5.72 -1.32
N GLY A 111 5.33 -4.43 -1.63
CA GLY A 111 5.24 -3.35 -0.67
C GLY A 111 3.98 -2.54 -0.98
N SER A 112 3.01 -2.56 -0.09
CA SER A 112 1.78 -1.77 -0.25
C SER A 112 1.38 -1.08 1.03
N MET A 113 0.91 0.17 0.90
CA MET A 113 0.31 0.93 1.97
C MET A 113 -1.20 0.90 1.82
N ILE A 114 -1.88 0.31 2.81
CA ILE A 114 -3.33 0.33 2.87
C ILE A 114 -3.76 1.59 3.60
N CYS A 115 -4.34 2.50 2.85
CA CYS A 115 -4.82 3.79 3.32
C CYS A 115 -6.33 3.82 3.27
N GLY A 116 -6.96 4.37 4.28
CA GLY A 116 -8.40 4.57 4.22
C GLY A 116 -8.97 5.23 5.44
N TRP A 117 -10.28 5.28 5.41
CA TRP A 117 -11.11 5.85 6.45
C TRP A 117 -11.98 4.76 7.04
N ASP A 118 -12.11 4.77 8.35
CA ASP A 118 -13.04 3.90 9.06
C ASP A 118 -13.88 4.66 10.09
N LYS A 119 -15.10 4.18 10.32
CA LYS A 119 -16.00 4.68 11.35
C LYS A 119 -15.74 3.86 12.61
N GLN A 120 -15.09 4.46 13.61
CA GLN A 120 -14.86 3.79 14.88
C GLN A 120 -16.14 3.82 15.73
N VAL A 121 -16.56 2.67 16.27
CA VAL A 121 -17.70 2.56 17.21
C VAL A 121 -17.25 2.63 18.68
N LEU A 122 -15.95 2.56 19.00
CA LEU A 122 -15.50 2.59 20.39
C LEU A 122 -14.19 3.39 20.59
N TYR A 123 -14.24 4.26 21.60
CA TYR A 123 -13.25 5.18 22.18
C TYR A 123 -13.18 6.60 21.62
N ARG A 124 -13.49 7.52 22.55
CA ARG A 124 -13.62 8.97 22.45
C ARG A 124 -12.38 9.59 21.81
N ASP A 125 -12.62 10.54 20.90
CA ASP A 125 -11.88 11.82 20.73
C ASP A 125 -11.73 12.28 19.27
N THR A 126 -12.10 11.47 18.27
CA THR A 126 -12.36 11.97 16.91
C THR A 126 -13.47 11.19 16.22
N PRO A 127 -14.47 11.84 15.57
CA PRO A 127 -15.57 11.14 14.90
C PRO A 127 -15.12 10.27 13.71
N PHE A 128 -13.88 10.45 13.24
CA PHE A 128 -13.33 9.79 12.05
C PHE A 128 -11.87 9.39 12.24
N ARG A 129 -11.55 8.10 12.09
CA ARG A 129 -10.18 7.60 12.18
C ARG A 129 -9.64 7.30 10.79
N PHE A 130 -8.83 8.24 10.30
CA PHE A 130 -7.93 8.00 9.18
C PHE A 130 -6.80 7.07 9.62
N SER A 131 -6.54 6.03 8.83
CA SER A 131 -5.45 5.09 9.07
C SER A 131 -4.70 4.81 7.76
N ALA A 132 -3.39 4.91 7.81
CA ALA A 132 -2.48 4.43 6.78
C ALA A 132 -1.59 3.37 7.44
N LYS A 133 -1.62 2.14 6.92
CA LYS A 133 -0.77 1.04 7.42
C LYS A 133 0.13 0.57 6.31
N LEU A 134 1.43 0.61 6.56
CA LEU A 134 2.43 0.08 5.66
C LEU A 134 2.53 -1.44 5.87
N ILE A 135 2.33 -2.17 4.78
CA ILE A 135 2.61 -3.59 4.68
C ILE A 135 3.80 -3.74 3.75
N LEU A 136 4.97 -3.94 4.33
CA LEU A 136 6.16 -4.32 3.58
C LEU A 136 6.33 -5.84 3.68
N CYS A 137 6.03 -6.53 2.59
CA CYS A 137 6.26 -7.96 2.41
C CYS A 137 7.42 -8.18 1.44
N LEU A 138 8.64 -8.13 1.98
CA LEU A 138 9.83 -8.62 1.27
C LEU A 138 10.02 -10.09 1.62
N LEU A 139 9.24 -10.95 0.97
CA LEU A 139 9.21 -12.38 1.30
C LEU A 139 10.47 -13.13 0.88
N HIS A 140 11.33 -12.52 0.04
CA HIS A 140 12.66 -13.05 -0.31
C HIS A 140 13.65 -13.05 0.87
N PHE A 141 13.52 -12.13 1.83
CA PHE A 141 14.36 -12.07 3.04
C PHE A 141 13.64 -12.57 4.30
N GLY A 142 12.45 -13.17 4.15
CA GLY A 142 11.67 -13.68 5.27
C GLY A 142 11.08 -12.62 6.20
N VAL A 143 11.05 -11.34 5.80
CA VAL A 143 10.54 -10.24 6.62
C VAL A 143 9.15 -9.82 6.13
N ILE A 144 8.12 -10.17 6.91
CA ILE A 144 6.81 -9.50 6.85
C ILE A 144 6.79 -8.50 7.99
N LYS A 145 6.95 -7.22 7.68
CA LYS A 145 6.85 -6.16 8.68
C LYS A 145 5.55 -5.41 8.44
N LEU A 146 4.55 -5.71 9.25
CA LEU A 146 3.43 -4.81 9.49
C LEU A 146 3.99 -3.62 10.27
N CYS A 147 4.32 -2.53 9.58
CA CYS A 147 4.67 -1.30 10.26
C CYS A 147 3.36 -0.69 10.78
N GLN A 148 3.01 -1.05 12.03
CA GLN A 148 1.93 -0.41 12.75
C GLN A 148 2.47 0.89 13.35
N ASN A 149 2.22 2.00 12.66
CA ASN A 149 2.14 3.31 13.34
C ASN A 149 0.84 3.39 14.15
#